data_AF-A0A3B7L4M7-F1
#
_entry.id   AF-A0A3B7L4M7-F1
#
_cell.length_a   1.000
_cell.length_b   1.000
_cell.length_c   1.000
_cell.angle_alpha   90.00
_cell.angle_beta   90.00
_cell.angle_gamma   90.00
#
_symmetry.space_group_name_H-M   'P 1'
#
loop_
_entity.id
_entity.type
_entity.pdbx_description
1 polymer ?
#
loop_
_entity_poly.entity_id
_entity_poly.type
_entity_poly.pdbx_seq_one_letter_code
_entity_poly.pdbx_strand_id
1 'polypeptide(L)'
;MIPHLSGEEIRDRIVSRCLDRGFSIDTSTETQVVCRQRIDGAAGIMTWAMIGNSYSTQPDAVLRFTIANSEGAYRVVAQPHAETQMAMGQMQRMDLKANNELRNNIQAFLDSL
;
A
#
# COMPACT_ATOMS: atom_id res chain seq x y z
N MET A 1 21.54 -0.26 -20.84
CA MET A 1 20.30 0.40 -21.28
C MET A 1 19.21 -0.10 -20.37
N ILE A 2 18.77 0.72 -19.42
CA ILE A 2 17.69 0.35 -18.49
C ILE A 2 16.41 0.39 -19.32
N PRO A 3 15.64 -0.71 -19.45
CA PRO A 3 14.39 -0.68 -20.21
C PRO A 3 13.46 0.33 -19.55
N HIS A 4 13.03 1.33 -20.32
CA HIS A 4 11.97 2.24 -19.87
C HIS A 4 10.67 1.44 -19.88
N LEU A 5 10.26 0.95 -18.71
CA LEU A 5 8.95 0.32 -18.57
C LEU A 5 7.86 1.33 -18.94
N SER A 6 6.86 0.85 -19.67
CA SER A 6 5.62 1.59 -19.91
C SER A 6 4.81 1.71 -18.61
N GLY A 7 3.91 2.69 -18.55
CA GLY A 7 3.02 2.88 -17.40
C GLY A 7 2.13 1.66 -17.14
N GLU A 8 1.77 0.94 -18.20
CA GLU A 8 1.04 -0.33 -18.13
C GLU A 8 1.87 -1.44 -17.48
N GLU A 9 3.11 -1.65 -17.93
CA GLU A 9 4.00 -2.64 -17.32
C GLU A 9 4.30 -2.35 -15.84
N ILE A 10 4.46 -1.06 -15.50
CA ILE A 10 4.64 -0.63 -14.10
C ILE A 10 3.42 -1.00 -13.27
N ARG A 11 2.21 -0.66 -13.75
CA ARG A 11 0.96 -0.98 -13.08
C ARG A 11 0.79 -2.49 -12.89
N ASP A 12 1.05 -3.27 -13.93
CA ASP A 12 0.87 -4.72 -13.90
C ASP A 12 1.85 -5.39 -12.93
N ARG A 13 3.10 -4.91 -12.86
CA ARG A 13 4.08 -5.35 -11.85
C ARG A 13 3.65 -4.99 -10.44
N ILE A 14 3.10 -3.80 -10.22
CA ILE A 14 2.56 -3.39 -8.92
C ILE A 14 1.38 -4.29 -8.52
N VAL A 15 0.45 -4.54 -9.43
CA VAL A 15 -0.70 -5.43 -9.21
C VAL A 15 -0.23 -6.85 -8.85
N SER A 16 0.67 -7.42 -9.66
CA SER A 16 1.23 -8.75 -9.39
C SER A 16 1.88 -8.80 -8.01
N ARG A 17 2.69 -7.79 -7.66
CA ARG A 17 3.37 -7.74 -6.36
C ARG A 17 2.41 -7.68 -5.19
N CYS A 18 1.29 -6.97 -5.35
CA CYS A 18 0.25 -6.92 -4.32
C CYS A 18 -0.43 -8.28 -4.15
N LEU A 19 -0.80 -8.94 -5.25
CA LEU A 19 -1.42 -10.27 -5.23
C LEU A 19 -0.47 -11.32 -4.62
N ASP A 20 0.82 -11.31 -4.99
CA ASP A 20 1.84 -12.23 -4.46
C ASP A 20 2.03 -12.09 -2.94
N ARG A 21 1.70 -10.92 -2.39
CA ARG A 21 1.76 -10.62 -0.96
C ARG A 21 0.43 -10.81 -0.23
N GLY A 22 -0.60 -11.30 -0.92
CA GLY A 22 -1.91 -11.57 -0.34
C GLY A 22 -2.79 -10.32 -0.16
N PHE A 23 -2.46 -9.21 -0.83
CA PHE A 23 -3.35 -8.06 -0.90
C PHE A 23 -4.42 -8.29 -1.98
N SER A 24 -5.61 -7.75 -1.76
CA SER A 24 -6.59 -7.52 -2.80
C SER A 24 -6.35 -6.18 -3.48
N ILE A 25 -6.85 -6.03 -4.71
CA ILE A 25 -6.77 -4.77 -5.47
C ILE A 25 -8.08 -4.01 -5.28
N ASP A 26 -8.01 -2.85 -4.64
CA ASP A 26 -9.17 -1.95 -4.44
C ASP A 26 -9.35 -1.00 -5.64
N THR A 27 -8.25 -0.59 -6.27
CA THR A 27 -8.27 0.28 -7.45
C THR A 27 -7.06 0.02 -8.31
N SER A 28 -7.24 0.00 -9.64
CA SER A 28 -6.17 -0.06 -10.63
C SER A 28 -6.54 0.85 -11.79
N THR A 29 -5.89 2.00 -11.88
CA THR A 29 -6.02 2.97 -12.98
C THR A 29 -4.63 3.27 -13.56
N GLU A 30 -4.59 4.10 -14.61
CA GLU A 30 -3.33 4.53 -15.23
C GLU A 30 -2.41 5.33 -14.28
N THR A 31 -2.99 5.99 -13.29
CA THR A 31 -2.26 6.90 -12.39
C THR A 31 -2.18 6.39 -10.96
N GLN A 32 -2.93 5.33 -10.60
CA GLN A 32 -2.90 4.79 -9.25
C GLN A 32 -3.22 3.30 -9.18
N VAL A 33 -2.55 2.62 -8.26
CA VAL A 33 -2.91 1.27 -7.81
C VAL A 33 -3.07 1.29 -6.31
N VAL A 34 -4.19 0.80 -5.80
CA VAL A 34 -4.48 0.71 -4.36
C VAL A 34 -4.67 -0.75 -4.01
N CYS A 35 -3.80 -1.24 -3.13
CA CYS A 35 -3.83 -2.60 -2.61
C CYS A 35 -4.30 -2.56 -1.16
N ARG A 36 -5.19 -3.48 -0.77
CA ARG A 36 -5.73 -3.59 0.59
C ARG A 36 -5.58 -5.01 1.11
N GLN A 37 -5.21 -5.18 2.38
CA GLN A 37 -5.17 -6.47 3.04
C GLN A 37 -5.71 -6.33 4.46
N ARG A 38 -6.57 -7.26 4.87
CA ARG A 38 -7.02 -7.36 6.26
C ARG A 38 -5.83 -7.73 7.14
N ILE A 39 -5.57 -6.97 8.20
CA ILE A 39 -4.52 -7.33 9.15
C ILE A 39 -5.11 -8.32 10.15
N ASP A 40 -4.90 -9.61 9.88
CA ASP A 40 -5.37 -10.71 10.73
C ASP A 40 -4.30 -11.17 11.74
N GLY A 41 -4.74 -11.82 12.83
CA GLY A 41 -3.87 -12.46 13.82
C GLY A 41 -3.12 -11.51 14.76
N ALA A 42 -1.97 -11.96 15.29
CA ALA A 42 -1.21 -11.24 16.33
C ALA A 42 -0.69 -9.86 15.88
N ALA A 43 -0.38 -9.71 14.59
CA ALA A 43 0.00 -8.42 14.01
C ALA A 43 -1.19 -7.44 13.96
N GLY A 44 -2.40 -7.94 13.72
CA GLY A 44 -3.64 -7.17 13.79
C GLY A 44 -3.89 -6.67 15.21
N ILE A 45 -3.68 -7.51 16.22
CA ILE A 45 -3.85 -7.15 17.64
C ILE A 45 -2.84 -6.08 18.08
N MET A 46 -1.57 -6.19 17.69
CA MET A 46 -0.55 -5.18 18.03
C MET A 46 -0.81 -3.84 17.33
N THR A 47 -1.18 -3.88 16.05
CA THR A 47 -1.53 -2.68 15.28
C THR A 47 -2.78 -2.02 15.86
N TRP A 48 -3.79 -2.82 16.22
CA TRP A 48 -5.00 -2.36 16.89
C TRP A 48 -4.71 -1.67 18.23
N ALA A 49 -3.84 -2.27 19.05
CA ALA A 49 -3.40 -1.68 20.31
C ALA A 49 -2.62 -0.36 20.11
N MET A 50 -1.79 -0.26 19.07
CA MET A 50 -1.07 0.99 18.73
C MET A 50 -1.98 2.09 18.19
N ILE A 51 -3.00 1.74 17.41
CA ILE A 51 -4.01 2.69 16.92
C ILE A 51 -4.87 3.22 18.07
N GLY A 52 -4.91 2.49 19.20
CA GLY A 52 -5.71 2.86 20.37
C GLY A 52 -7.21 2.72 20.11
N ASN A 53 -7.57 1.88 19.14
CA ASN A 53 -8.97 1.63 18.83
C ASN A 53 -9.51 0.66 19.89
N SER A 54 -10.51 1.05 20.69
CA SER A 54 -11.09 0.19 21.72
C SER A 54 -12.15 -0.78 21.19
N TYR A 55 -12.35 -0.83 19.86
CA TYR A 55 -13.42 -1.57 19.19
C TYR A 55 -12.91 -2.75 18.39
N SER A 56 -13.56 -3.92 18.43
CA SER A 56 -13.16 -5.18 17.73
C SER A 56 -13.11 -5.14 16.19
N THR A 57 -13.08 -3.95 15.58
CA THR A 57 -12.87 -3.78 14.14
C THR A 57 -11.40 -3.96 13.81
N GLN A 58 -11.09 -4.99 13.01
CA GLN A 58 -9.73 -5.21 12.53
C GLN A 58 -9.31 -4.12 11.54
N PRO A 59 -8.08 -3.59 11.66
CA PRO A 59 -7.55 -2.65 10.69
C PRO A 59 -7.21 -3.34 9.36
N ASP A 60 -7.28 -2.57 8.28
CA ASP A 60 -6.79 -2.94 6.96
C ASP A 60 -5.44 -2.25 6.70
N ALA A 61 -4.46 -2.99 6.18
CA ALA A 61 -3.26 -2.43 5.60
C ALA A 61 -3.57 -1.98 4.17
N VAL A 62 -3.29 -0.72 3.87
CA VAL A 62 -3.52 -0.12 2.55
C VAL A 62 -2.19 0.38 2.00
N LEU A 63 -1.92 0.02 0.74
CA LEU A 63 -0.74 0.47 0.02
C LEU A 63 -1.20 1.16 -1.26
N ARG A 64 -1.07 2.48 -1.29
CA ARG A 64 -1.36 3.30 -2.47
C ARG A 64 -0.09 3.57 -3.25
N PHE A 65 -0.09 3.22 -4.53
CA PHE A 65 0.92 3.61 -5.49
C PHE A 65 0.35 4.70 -6.39
N THR A 66 1.07 5.80 -6.54
CA THR A 66 0.76 6.85 -7.51
C THR A 66 1.81 6.81 -8.61
N ILE A 67 1.35 6.67 -9.85
CA ILE A 67 2.17 6.62 -11.05
C ILE A 67 2.03 7.97 -11.75
N ALA A 68 3.14 8.69 -11.88
CA ALA A 68 3.21 9.96 -12.59
C ALA A 68 4.14 9.82 -13.79
N ASN A 69 3.68 10.25 -14.97
CA ASN A 69 4.56 10.42 -16.12
C ASN A 69 5.09 11.85 -16.14
N SER A 70 6.42 12.02 -16.13
CA SER A 70 7.09 13.31 -16.24
C SER A 70 8.18 13.20 -17.28
N GLU A 71 8.03 13.94 -18.40
CA GLU A 71 9.10 14.13 -19.40
C GLU A 71 9.73 12.83 -19.93
N GLY A 72 8.91 11.79 -20.16
CA GLY A 72 9.39 10.52 -20.71
C GLY A 72 9.90 9.52 -19.66
N ALA A 73 9.84 9.87 -18.37
CA ALA A 73 10.10 8.95 -17.26
C ALA A 73 8.85 8.75 -16.39
N TYR A 74 8.64 7.52 -15.93
CA TYR A 74 7.61 7.24 -14.94
C TYR A 74 8.20 7.32 -13.54
N ARG A 75 7.50 8.04 -12.66
CA ARG A 75 7.78 8.10 -11.24
C ARG A 75 6.68 7.40 -10.48
N VAL A 76 7.06 6.46 -9.62
CA VAL A 76 6.13 5.77 -8.73
C VAL A 76 6.38 6.21 -7.30
N VAL A 77 5.33 6.58 -6.59
CA VAL A 77 5.37 6.89 -5.16
C VAL A 77 4.45 5.95 -4.41
N ALA A 78 4.97 5.29 -3.38
CA ALA A 78 4.19 4.43 -2.51
C ALA A 78 3.85 5.12 -1.19
N GLN A 79 2.61 4.96 -0.75
CA GLN A 79 2.04 5.53 0.47
C GLN A 79 1.38 4.40 1.26
N PRO A 80 2.12 3.74 2.17
CA PRO A 80 1.57 2.74 3.06
C PRO A 80 0.86 3.38 4.25
N HIS A 81 -0.37 2.97 4.53
CA HIS A 81 -1.11 3.39 5.73
C HIS A 81 -2.01 2.25 6.23
N ALA A 82 -2.31 2.24 7.52
CA ALA A 82 -3.36 1.41 8.08
C ALA A 82 -4.66 2.21 8.13
N GLU A 83 -5.78 1.59 7.76
CA GLU A 83 -7.13 2.14 7.88
C GLU A 83 -7.92 1.31 8.88
N THR A 84 -8.63 1.94 9.80
CA THR A 84 -9.62 1.28 10.64
C THR A 84 -10.92 2.04 10.60
N GLN A 85 -12.03 1.30 10.58
CA GLN A 85 -13.34 1.90 10.79
C GLN A 85 -13.61 2.02 12.30
N MET A 86 -13.80 3.25 12.76
CA MET A 86 -14.19 3.60 14.12
C MET A 86 -15.71 3.44 14.30
N ALA A 87 -16.18 3.53 15.54
CA ALA A 87 -17.60 3.68 15.82
C ALA A 87 -18.21 4.85 15.03
N MET A 88 -19.50 4.74 14.68
CA MET A 88 -20.22 5.71 13.85
C MET A 88 -19.70 5.84 12.40
N GLY A 89 -18.87 4.91 11.93
CA GLY A 89 -18.42 4.84 10.53
C GLY A 89 -17.29 5.80 10.16
N GLN A 90 -16.68 6.48 11.13
CA GLN A 90 -15.52 7.34 10.87
C GLN A 90 -14.30 6.50 10.52
N MET A 91 -13.57 6.86 9.46
CA MET A 91 -12.33 6.17 9.09
C MET A 91 -11.13 6.85 9.75
N GLN A 92 -10.37 6.11 10.56
CA GLN A 92 -9.09 6.57 11.08
C GLN A 92 -7.96 6.00 10.20
N ARG A 93 -7.02 6.86 9.82
CA ARG A 93 -5.81 6.48 9.09
C ARG A 93 -4.58 6.66 9.98
N MET A 94 -3.70 5.67 9.96
CA MET A 94 -2.39 5.74 10.58
C MET A 94 -1.32 5.52 9.51
N ASP A 95 -0.46 6.51 9.32
CA ASP A 95 0.63 6.42 8.35
C ASP A 95 1.68 5.40 8.84
N LEU A 96 2.07 4.46 7.97
CA LEU A 96 3.06 3.42 8.32
C LEU A 96 4.49 3.82 7.94
N LYS A 97 4.72 5.08 7.51
CA LYS A 97 6.04 5.63 7.14
C LYS A 97 7.14 5.45 8.20
N ALA A 98 6.79 5.39 9.49
CA ALA A 98 7.76 5.22 10.57
C ALA A 98 8.37 3.81 10.62
N ASN A 99 7.79 2.83 9.91
CA ASN A 99 8.33 1.47 9.83
C ASN A 99 9.43 1.39 8.76
N ASN A 100 10.69 1.44 9.20
CA ASN A 100 11.86 1.40 8.32
C ASN A 100 11.95 0.13 7.47
N GLU A 101 11.58 -1.02 8.02
CA GLU A 101 11.63 -2.29 7.30
C GLU A 101 10.60 -2.32 6.16
N LEU A 102 9.37 -1.90 6.45
CA LEU A 102 8.32 -1.76 5.45
C LEU A 102 8.74 -0.78 4.35
N ARG A 103 9.28 0.38 4.74
CA ARG A 103 9.74 1.41 3.81
C ARG A 103 10.85 0.90 2.89
N ASN A 104 11.85 0.20 3.45
CA ASN A 104 12.96 -0.36 2.67
C ASN A 104 12.49 -1.45 1.72
N ASN A 105 11.58 -2.32 2.16
CA ASN A 105 11.01 -3.38 1.32
C ASN A 105 10.16 -2.84 0.17
N ILE A 106 9.44 -1.74 0.39
CA ILE A 106 8.69 -1.03 -0.65
C ILE A 106 9.66 -0.33 -1.61
N GLN A 107 10.65 0.39 -1.08
CA GLN A 107 11.63 1.09 -1.90
C GLN A 107 12.42 0.11 -2.79
N ALA A 108 12.90 -1.01 -2.24
CA ALA A 108 13.61 -2.03 -3.01
C ALA A 108 12.74 -2.63 -4.13
N PHE A 109 11.43 -2.72 -3.92
CA PHE A 109 10.51 -3.11 -4.99
C PHE A 109 10.40 -2.00 -6.05
N LEU A 110 10.23 -0.73 -5.65
CA LEU A 110 10.18 0.39 -6.58
C LEU A 110 11.48 0.53 -7.40
N ASP A 111 12.63 0.26 -6.80
CA ASP A 111 13.94 0.28 -7.47
C ASP A 111 14.10 -0.88 -8.49
N SER A 112 13.24 -1.91 -8.41
CA SER A 112 13.24 -3.06 -9.32
C SER A 112 12.28 -2.92 -10.51
N LEU A 113 11.49 -1.84 -10.53
CA LEU A 113 10.65 -1.45 -11.67
C LEU A 113 11.55 -0.78 -12.71
#